data_AF-A0A2T2SQJ6-F1
#
_entry.id   AF-A0A2T2SQJ6-F1
#
_cell.length_a   1.000
_cell.length_b   1.000
_cell.length_c   1.000
_cell.angle_alpha   90.00
_cell.angle_beta   90.00
_cell.angle_gamma   90.00
#
_symmetry.space_group_name_H-M   'P 1'
#
loop_
_entity.id
_entity.type
_entity.pdbx_description
1 polymer ?
#
loop_
_entity_poly.entity_id
_entity_poly.type
_entity_poly.pdbx_seq_one_letter_code
_entity_poly.pdbx_strand_id
1 'polypeptide(L)'
;MSNPACGHRTTQTPVEEFETAESDRKRLTEKSFLLAEADDSSEVPDPDIEALQGLVEEVDRQGATYQSVAVAAVQILERALCYEREAAEAALSLGQQEKLEAMVATADQAASVLRDTLSAQGHKVMHLCTEQSPPEPERSRSSSDEPWWFVLSDALEVLEEGTDRMSTLTTGQPSGSSARRLSQTIAQLLQSHHDALLLEADDWIS
;
A
#
# COMPACT_ATOMS: atom_id res chain seq x y z
N MET A 1 -60.08 21.70 -52.72
CA MET A 1 -60.98 22.59 -51.95
C MET A 1 -62.02 21.72 -51.26
N SER A 2 -62.40 22.12 -50.04
CA SER A 2 -63.48 21.58 -49.19
C SER A 2 -63.11 20.51 -48.14
N ASN A 3 -62.98 20.99 -46.90
CA ASN A 3 -63.29 20.28 -45.65
C ASN A 3 -64.83 20.11 -45.53
N PRO A 4 -65.37 19.18 -44.71
CA PRO A 4 -65.65 19.53 -43.30
C PRO A 4 -65.65 18.36 -42.30
N ALA A 5 -65.96 18.70 -41.06
CA ALA A 5 -65.66 18.04 -39.81
C ALA A 5 -66.84 17.29 -39.13
N CYS A 6 -66.48 16.60 -38.04
CA CYS A 6 -67.25 16.36 -36.80
C CYS A 6 -68.20 15.15 -36.73
N GLY A 7 -68.08 14.34 -35.65
CA GLY A 7 -69.15 13.41 -35.23
C GLY A 7 -68.79 12.19 -34.37
N HIS A 8 -68.69 12.41 -33.06
CA HIS A 8 -68.77 11.52 -31.87
C HIS A 8 -69.21 10.02 -31.93
N ARG A 9 -68.36 9.19 -31.27
CA ARG A 9 -68.56 8.40 -30.02
C ARG A 9 -69.38 7.08 -30.00
N THR A 10 -68.71 6.08 -29.37
CA THR A 10 -69.18 5.07 -28.39
C THR A 10 -69.34 3.62 -28.88
N THR A 11 -68.59 2.69 -28.28
CA THR A 11 -68.99 1.43 -27.58
C THR A 11 -67.77 0.49 -27.59
N GLN A 12 -67.15 0.22 -26.43
CA GLN A 12 -67.42 -0.85 -25.46
C GLN A 12 -66.21 -1.81 -25.40
N THR A 13 -65.57 -1.79 -24.24
CA THR A 13 -64.72 -2.81 -23.60
C THR A 13 -65.33 -4.23 -23.70
N PRO A 14 -64.57 -5.35 -23.56
CA PRO A 14 -63.95 -5.67 -22.26
C PRO A 14 -62.69 -6.59 -22.27
N VAL A 15 -62.28 -6.93 -21.05
CA VAL A 15 -61.49 -8.13 -20.66
C VAL A 15 -59.97 -7.95 -20.82
N GLU A 16 -59.09 -8.08 -19.83
CA GLU A 16 -59.15 -8.45 -18.42
C GLU A 16 -57.82 -7.98 -17.78
N GLU A 17 -57.85 -7.83 -16.45
CA GLU A 17 -56.72 -8.05 -15.53
C GLU A 17 -55.48 -7.14 -15.70
N PHE A 18 -55.33 -6.09 -14.89
CA PHE A 18 -54.84 -6.13 -13.49
C PHE A 18 -53.62 -7.02 -13.27
N GLU A 19 -52.71 -6.50 -12.44
CA GLU A 19 -51.40 -7.07 -12.07
C GLU A 19 -50.32 -6.79 -13.12
N THR A 20 -49.60 -5.66 -13.02
CA THR A 20 -48.15 -5.80 -12.68
C THR A 20 -47.51 -4.55 -12.08
N ALA A 21 -48.25 -3.53 -11.62
CA ALA A 21 -47.61 -2.37 -10.98
C ALA A 21 -46.88 -2.71 -9.65
N GLU A 22 -47.33 -3.74 -8.93
CA GLU A 22 -46.63 -4.25 -7.72
C GLU A 22 -45.47 -5.19 -8.05
N SER A 23 -45.53 -5.91 -9.17
CA SER A 23 -44.47 -6.82 -9.63
C SER A 23 -43.25 -6.03 -10.12
N ASP A 24 -43.49 -4.89 -10.78
CA ASP A 24 -42.43 -3.96 -11.20
C ASP A 24 -41.76 -3.25 -10.01
N ARG A 25 -42.52 -2.95 -8.95
CA ARG A 25 -41.97 -2.36 -7.72
C ARG A 25 -41.11 -3.37 -6.95
N LYS A 26 -41.50 -4.65 -6.90
CA LYS A 26 -40.65 -5.72 -6.34
C LYS A 26 -39.39 -5.97 -7.16
N ARG A 27 -39.48 -5.93 -8.50
CA ARG A 27 -38.31 -6.05 -9.39
C ARG A 27 -37.31 -4.91 -9.26
N LEU A 28 -37.78 -3.68 -9.00
CA LEU A 28 -36.90 -2.55 -8.69
C LEU A 28 -36.23 -2.70 -7.32
N THR A 29 -36.91 -3.30 -6.35
CA THR A 29 -36.34 -3.54 -5.00
C THR A 29 -35.32 -4.69 -5.03
N GLU A 30 -35.56 -5.74 -5.83
CA GLU A 30 -34.60 -6.83 -6.06
C GLU A 30 -33.40 -6.40 -6.91
N LYS A 31 -33.57 -5.44 -7.84
CA LYS A 31 -32.45 -4.87 -8.60
C LYS A 31 -31.64 -3.82 -7.85
N SER A 32 -32.22 -3.19 -6.82
CA SER A 32 -31.45 -2.34 -5.88
C SER A 32 -30.62 -3.14 -4.87
N PHE A 33 -30.77 -4.47 -4.83
CA PHE A 33 -29.99 -5.36 -3.96
C PHE A 33 -28.77 -6.00 -4.64
N LEU A 34 -28.46 -5.59 -5.88
CA LEU A 34 -27.25 -5.98 -6.62
C LEU A 34 -26.27 -4.80 -6.80
N LEU A 35 -26.31 -3.82 -5.89
CA LEU A 35 -25.05 -3.29 -5.39
C LEU A 35 -24.65 -4.23 -4.26
N ALA A 36 -24.14 -5.40 -4.65
CA ALA A 36 -23.10 -6.01 -3.84
C ALA A 36 -22.06 -4.91 -3.72
N GLU A 37 -21.83 -4.43 -2.50
CA GLU A 37 -20.61 -3.75 -2.17
C GLU A 37 -19.51 -4.67 -2.69
N ALA A 38 -18.98 -4.34 -3.86
CA ALA A 38 -17.57 -4.54 -4.08
C ALA A 38 -16.96 -3.65 -3.01
N ASP A 39 -16.81 -4.26 -1.83
CA ASP A 39 -15.72 -3.97 -0.95
C ASP A 39 -14.47 -4.24 -1.78
N ASP A 40 -14.19 -3.28 -2.66
CA ASP A 40 -12.88 -3.04 -3.24
C ASP A 40 -12.09 -2.22 -2.22
N SER A 41 -12.23 -2.55 -0.94
CA SER A 41 -11.04 -2.64 -0.13
C SER A 41 -10.19 -3.72 -0.77
N SER A 42 -9.40 -3.32 -1.77
CA SER A 42 -7.99 -3.72 -1.77
C SER A 42 -7.45 -3.33 -0.40
N GLU A 43 -7.78 -4.13 0.62
CA GLU A 43 -7.22 -4.07 1.95
C GLU A 43 -5.80 -4.58 1.74
N VAL A 44 -4.94 -3.68 1.24
CA VAL A 44 -3.50 -3.81 1.33
C VAL A 44 -3.28 -4.24 2.77
N PRO A 45 -2.71 -5.44 3.02
CA PRO A 45 -2.59 -5.97 4.36
C PRO A 45 -1.98 -4.90 5.24
N ASP A 46 -2.73 -4.42 6.23
CA ASP A 46 -2.29 -3.31 7.07
C ASP A 46 -0.93 -3.73 7.64
N PRO A 47 0.16 -3.03 7.28
CA PRO A 47 1.47 -3.37 7.76
C PRO A 47 1.44 -3.40 9.28
N ASP A 48 1.68 -4.58 9.86
CA ASP A 48 1.43 -4.88 11.27
C ASP A 48 2.49 -4.21 12.18
N ILE A 49 2.42 -2.88 12.26
CA ILE A 49 3.23 -2.03 13.13
C ILE A 49 2.97 -2.42 14.59
N GLU A 50 1.77 -2.86 14.93
CA GLU A 50 1.43 -3.38 16.26
C GLU A 50 2.23 -4.65 16.58
N ALA A 51 2.35 -5.60 15.65
CA ALA A 51 3.22 -6.76 15.82
C ALA A 51 4.70 -6.39 15.90
N LEU A 52 5.14 -5.37 15.15
CA LEU A 52 6.50 -4.86 15.28
C LEU A 52 6.75 -4.28 16.68
N GLN A 53 5.83 -3.47 17.19
CA GLN A 53 5.90 -2.90 18.55
C GLN A 53 5.89 -4.01 19.61
N GLY A 54 4.96 -4.97 19.51
CA GLY A 54 4.89 -6.10 20.42
C GLY A 54 6.16 -6.96 20.40
N LEU A 55 6.75 -7.17 19.22
CA LEU A 55 8.03 -7.86 19.08
C LEU A 55 9.17 -7.09 19.77
N VAL A 56 9.21 -5.77 19.59
CA VAL A 56 10.21 -4.90 20.21
C VAL A 56 10.10 -4.87 21.74
N GLU A 57 8.90 -4.98 22.28
CA GLU A 57 8.64 -5.02 23.72
C GLU A 57 9.02 -6.38 24.35
N GLU A 58 8.79 -7.48 23.64
CA GLU A 58 9.05 -8.84 24.14
C GLU A 58 10.55 -9.21 24.18
N VAL A 59 11.35 -8.61 23.31
CA VAL A 59 12.72 -9.09 23.04
C VAL A 59 13.75 -8.48 23.99
N ASP A 60 14.68 -9.32 24.47
CA ASP A 60 15.91 -8.86 25.08
C ASP A 60 16.79 -8.15 24.05
N ARG A 61 16.72 -6.81 24.06
CA ARG A 61 17.36 -5.90 23.10
C ARG A 61 18.89 -5.96 23.12
N GLN A 62 19.52 -6.68 24.06
CA GLN A 62 20.97 -6.71 24.20
C GLN A 62 21.69 -7.75 23.32
N GLY A 63 20.96 -8.66 22.68
CA GLY A 63 21.56 -9.69 21.82
C GLY A 63 22.25 -9.10 20.59
N ALA A 64 23.55 -9.38 20.41
CA ALA A 64 24.34 -8.86 19.29
C ALA A 64 23.72 -9.19 17.92
N THR A 65 23.21 -10.41 17.74
CA THR A 65 22.54 -10.84 16.50
C THR A 65 21.27 -10.02 16.22
N TYR A 66 20.44 -9.79 17.25
CA TYR A 66 19.25 -8.95 17.13
C TYR A 66 19.64 -7.52 16.76
N GLN A 67 20.64 -6.95 17.44
CA GLN A 67 21.14 -5.60 17.16
C GLN A 67 21.68 -5.47 15.73
N SER A 68 22.40 -6.46 15.22
CA SER A 68 22.87 -6.46 13.82
C SER A 68 21.72 -6.50 12.81
N VAL A 69 20.68 -7.32 13.06
CA VAL A 69 19.49 -7.36 12.19
C VAL A 69 18.69 -6.06 12.29
N ALA A 70 18.53 -5.49 13.48
CA ALA A 70 17.85 -4.22 13.67
C ALA A 70 18.56 -3.07 12.95
N VAL A 71 19.89 -3.00 13.01
CA VAL A 71 20.68 -2.01 12.23
C VAL A 71 20.44 -2.18 10.73
N ALA A 72 20.51 -3.41 10.21
CA ALA A 72 20.26 -3.66 8.80
C ALA A 72 18.83 -3.29 8.38
N ALA A 73 17.84 -3.64 9.21
CA ALA A 73 16.44 -3.30 8.97
C ALA A 73 16.21 -1.78 8.92
N VAL A 74 16.79 -1.02 9.85
CA VAL A 74 16.67 0.45 9.83
C VAL A 74 17.30 1.03 8.55
N GLN A 75 18.47 0.55 8.13
CA GLN A 75 19.11 1.03 6.89
C GLN A 75 18.28 0.75 5.65
N ILE A 76 17.70 -0.45 5.57
CA ILE A 76 16.85 -0.84 4.44
C ILE A 76 15.57 0.01 4.41
N LEU A 77 14.92 0.20 5.56
CA LEU A 77 13.72 1.04 5.66
C LEU A 77 14.01 2.51 5.35
N GLU A 78 15.10 3.08 5.87
CA GLU A 78 15.48 4.47 5.59
C GLU A 78 15.79 4.68 4.11
N ARG A 79 16.41 3.69 3.45
CA ARG A 79 16.61 3.74 2.00
C ARG A 79 15.28 3.67 1.26
N ALA A 80 14.42 2.70 1.57
CA ALA A 80 13.09 2.58 0.95
C ALA A 80 12.26 3.87 1.12
N LEU A 81 12.27 4.45 2.33
CA LEU A 81 11.59 5.71 2.64
C LEU A 81 12.01 6.88 1.76
N CYS A 82 13.29 6.96 1.38
CA CYS A 82 13.73 8.01 0.45
C CYS A 82 13.01 7.88 -0.90
N TYR A 83 12.97 6.68 -1.46
CA TYR A 83 12.38 6.44 -2.77
C TYR A 83 10.85 6.48 -2.74
N GLU A 84 10.21 6.00 -1.67
CA GLU A 84 8.76 6.11 -1.51
C GLU A 84 8.30 7.56 -1.39
N ARG A 85 9.09 8.43 -0.74
CA ARG A 85 8.81 9.88 -0.69
C ARG A 85 8.90 10.51 -2.06
N GLU A 86 9.93 10.17 -2.82
CA GLU A 86 10.09 10.64 -4.20
C GLU A 86 8.90 10.16 -5.07
N ALA A 87 8.46 8.90 -4.90
CA ALA A 87 7.29 8.37 -5.61
C ALA A 87 5.98 9.08 -5.21
N ALA A 88 5.82 9.42 -3.93
CA ALA A 88 4.68 10.20 -3.44
C ALA A 88 4.66 11.62 -4.04
N GLU A 89 5.82 12.27 -4.12
CA GLU A 89 5.98 13.59 -4.76
C GLU A 89 5.69 13.56 -6.26
N ALA A 90 5.99 12.45 -6.92
CA ALA A 90 5.77 12.25 -8.36
C ALA A 90 4.35 11.77 -8.72
N ALA A 91 3.46 11.58 -7.72
CA ALA A 91 2.11 11.11 -7.92
C ALA A 91 1.31 12.03 -8.88
N LEU A 92 0.45 11.43 -9.71
CA LEU A 92 -0.28 12.14 -10.77
C LEU A 92 -1.58 12.80 -10.27
N SER A 93 -2.05 12.40 -9.09
CA SER A 93 -3.25 12.97 -8.46
C SER A 93 -3.16 12.95 -6.94
N LEU A 94 -4.00 13.78 -6.30
CA LEU A 94 -4.01 13.94 -4.85
C LEU A 94 -4.33 12.64 -4.10
N GLY A 95 -5.29 11.83 -4.57
CA GLY A 95 -5.64 10.58 -3.88
C GLY A 95 -4.49 9.57 -3.90
N GLN A 96 -3.69 9.56 -4.96
CA GLN A 96 -2.51 8.70 -5.09
C GLN A 96 -1.40 9.20 -4.19
N GLN A 97 -1.17 10.51 -4.17
CA GLN A 97 -0.25 11.15 -3.23
C GLN A 97 -0.61 10.81 -1.78
N GLU A 98 -1.88 10.94 -1.39
CA GLU A 98 -2.36 10.63 -0.02
C GLU A 98 -2.13 9.15 0.34
N LYS A 99 -2.35 8.22 -0.59
CA LYS A 99 -2.09 6.78 -0.40
C LYS A 99 -0.59 6.50 -0.21
N LEU A 100 0.25 7.09 -1.05
CA LEU A 100 1.70 6.93 -0.94
C LEU A 100 2.26 7.60 0.33
N GLU A 101 1.74 8.76 0.72
CA GLU A 101 2.09 9.42 1.97
C GLU A 101 1.72 8.58 3.20
N ALA A 102 0.59 7.87 3.15
CA ALA A 102 0.20 6.94 4.21
C ALA A 102 1.20 5.76 4.32
N MET A 103 1.64 5.20 3.19
CA MET A 103 2.69 4.18 3.17
C MET A 103 4.01 4.71 3.75
N VAL A 104 4.45 5.89 3.31
CA VAL A 104 5.64 6.57 3.86
C VAL A 104 5.53 6.74 5.36
N ALA A 105 4.36 7.15 5.88
CA ALA A 105 4.15 7.33 7.32
C ALA A 105 4.32 6.02 8.10
N THR A 106 3.79 4.91 7.56
CA THR A 106 3.97 3.57 8.14
C THR A 106 5.44 3.17 8.19
N ALA A 107 6.17 3.28 7.07
CA ALA A 107 7.58 2.90 7.03
C ALA A 107 8.43 3.79 7.95
N ASP A 108 8.10 5.07 8.07
CA ASP A 108 8.79 6.02 8.97
C ASP A 108 8.55 5.65 10.44
N GLN A 109 7.32 5.25 10.77
CA GLN A 109 6.99 4.74 12.10
C GLN A 109 7.75 3.44 12.41
N ALA A 110 7.80 2.48 11.47
CA ALA A 110 8.55 1.24 11.64
C ALA A 110 10.06 1.51 11.86
N ALA A 111 10.64 2.40 11.06
CA ALA A 111 12.03 2.81 11.20
C ALA A 111 12.29 3.49 12.55
N SER A 112 11.38 4.36 13.01
CA SER A 112 11.48 5.02 14.31
C SER A 112 11.43 4.02 15.46
N VAL A 113 10.46 3.11 15.47
CA VAL A 113 10.32 2.05 16.48
C VAL A 113 11.61 1.24 16.57
N LEU A 114 12.17 0.82 15.43
CA LEU A 114 13.42 0.06 15.41
C LEU A 114 14.62 0.86 15.87
N ARG A 115 14.73 2.12 15.46
CA ARG A 115 15.80 3.03 15.86
C ARG A 115 15.84 3.19 17.38
N ASP A 116 14.68 3.27 18.03
CA ASP A 116 14.55 3.37 19.48
C ASP A 116 14.93 2.07 20.22
N THR A 117 15.01 0.94 19.52
CA THR A 117 15.49 -0.33 20.08
C THR A 117 17.00 -0.53 20.01
N LEU A 118 17.69 0.31 19.24
CA LEU A 118 19.12 0.17 19.06
C LEU A 118 19.86 0.51 20.35
N SER A 119 20.84 -0.32 20.66
CA SER A 119 21.81 -0.02 21.72
C SER A 119 22.71 1.15 21.29
N ALA A 120 23.45 1.72 22.25
CA ALA A 120 24.46 2.74 21.95
C ALA A 120 25.52 2.25 20.94
N GLN A 121 25.80 0.94 20.88
CA GLN A 121 26.67 0.36 19.87
C GLN A 121 25.97 0.24 18.51
N GLY A 122 24.69 -0.15 18.49
CA GLY A 122 23.87 -0.17 17.27
C GLY A 122 23.80 1.19 16.59
N HIS A 123 23.56 2.26 17.36
CA HIS A 123 23.59 3.63 16.83
C HIS A 123 24.94 4.04 16.22
N LYS A 124 26.05 3.57 16.80
CA LYS A 124 27.39 3.84 16.23
C LYS A 124 27.61 3.09 14.93
N VAL A 125 27.21 1.82 14.85
CA VAL A 125 27.32 1.03 13.62
C VAL A 125 26.46 1.62 12.51
N MET A 126 25.24 2.07 12.83
CA MET A 126 24.39 2.82 11.91
C MET A 126 25.15 3.96 11.24
N HIS A 127 25.73 4.87 12.04
CA HIS A 127 26.44 6.05 11.54
C HIS A 127 27.64 5.70 10.63
N LEU A 128 28.41 4.67 11.00
CA LEU A 128 29.58 4.24 10.22
C LEU A 128 29.20 3.65 8.87
N CYS A 129 28.08 2.94 8.79
CA CYS A 129 27.57 2.41 7.53
C CYS A 129 27.02 3.52 6.62
N THR A 130 26.44 4.58 7.19
CA THR A 130 26.01 5.76 6.43
C THR A 130 27.19 6.50 5.81
N GLU A 131 28.31 6.60 6.53
CA GLU A 131 29.56 7.21 6.04
C GLU A 131 30.29 6.39 4.97
N GLN A 132 30.10 5.07 4.97
CA GLN A 132 30.77 4.13 4.05
C GLN A 132 29.95 3.75 2.83
N SER A 133 28.66 4.06 2.81
CA SER A 133 27.81 3.81 1.66
C SER A 133 28.28 4.70 0.51
N PRO A 134 28.62 4.14 -0.66
CA PRO A 134 28.98 4.96 -1.82
C PRO A 134 27.81 5.91 -2.12
N PRO A 135 28.09 7.16 -2.53
CA PRO A 135 27.03 8.05 -2.96
C PRO A 135 26.26 7.35 -4.07
N GLU A 136 24.96 7.18 -3.88
CA GLU A 136 24.10 6.65 -4.93
C GLU A 136 24.29 7.52 -6.19
N PRO A 137 24.41 6.89 -7.36
CA PRO A 137 24.76 7.60 -8.58
C PRO A 137 23.71 8.69 -8.88
N GLU A 138 24.20 9.92 -9.06
CA GLU A 138 23.51 11.06 -9.67
C GLU A 138 22.11 11.47 -9.14
N ARG A 139 21.86 11.47 -7.82
CA ARG A 139 20.74 12.26 -7.24
C ARG A 139 20.92 13.79 -7.31
N SER A 140 21.57 14.30 -8.35
CA SER A 140 21.78 15.73 -8.61
C SER A 140 20.73 16.33 -9.54
N ARG A 141 19.79 15.52 -10.03
CA ARG A 141 18.56 16.00 -10.68
C ARG A 141 17.51 16.21 -9.61
N SER A 142 16.84 17.36 -9.65
CA SER A 142 15.65 17.58 -8.83
C SER A 142 14.63 16.50 -9.19
N SER A 143 14.08 15.79 -8.20
CA SER A 143 13.01 14.79 -8.38
C SER A 143 11.86 15.32 -9.25
N SER A 144 11.67 16.64 -9.27
CA SER A 144 10.69 17.36 -10.10
C SER A 144 10.89 17.22 -11.62
N ASP A 145 12.09 16.90 -12.10
CA ASP A 145 12.40 16.84 -13.53
C ASP A 145 12.40 15.40 -14.07
N GLU A 146 12.29 14.39 -13.21
CA GLU A 146 12.25 13.00 -13.61
C GLU A 146 10.82 12.53 -13.93
N PRO A 147 10.63 11.72 -14.99
CA PRO A 147 9.32 11.14 -15.27
C PRO A 147 8.84 10.28 -14.09
N TRP A 148 7.56 10.39 -13.73
CA TRP A 148 6.95 9.65 -12.62
C TRP A 148 7.25 8.15 -12.63
N TRP A 149 7.31 7.54 -13.81
CA TRP A 149 7.52 6.10 -13.96
C TRP A 149 8.94 5.68 -13.60
N PHE A 150 9.92 6.58 -13.74
CA PHE A 150 11.31 6.33 -13.36
C PHE A 150 11.45 6.29 -11.84
N VAL A 151 10.87 7.29 -11.16
CA VAL A 151 10.85 7.36 -9.70
C VAL A 151 10.08 6.17 -9.10
N LEU A 152 8.96 5.79 -9.72
CA LEU A 152 8.20 4.61 -9.30
C LEU A 152 8.97 3.31 -9.49
N SER A 153 9.66 3.14 -10.64
CA SER A 153 10.48 1.94 -10.87
C SER A 153 11.64 1.83 -9.89
N ASP A 154 12.28 2.95 -9.54
CA ASP A 154 13.34 2.98 -8.55
C ASP A 154 12.82 2.59 -7.15
N ALA A 155 11.65 3.10 -6.77
CA ALA A 155 11.00 2.72 -5.51
C ALA A 155 10.66 1.22 -5.45
N LEU A 156 10.13 0.66 -6.54
CA LEU A 156 9.85 -0.77 -6.65
C LEU A 156 11.14 -1.60 -6.54
N GLU A 157 12.19 -1.25 -7.27
CA GLU A 157 13.48 -1.96 -7.23
C GLU A 157 14.08 -1.95 -5.82
N VAL A 158 14.04 -0.81 -5.12
CA VAL A 158 14.59 -0.68 -3.77
C VAL A 158 13.79 -1.49 -2.75
N LEU A 159 12.47 -1.57 -2.89
CA LEU A 159 11.62 -2.40 -2.04
C LEU A 159 11.84 -3.90 -2.29
N GLU A 160 11.98 -4.32 -3.54
CA GLU A 160 12.30 -5.71 -3.90
C GLU A 160 13.67 -6.10 -3.34
N GLU A 161 14.70 -5.28 -3.57
CA GLU A 161 16.05 -5.51 -3.05
C GLU A 161 16.05 -5.56 -1.52
N GLY A 162 15.32 -4.65 -0.86
CA GLY A 162 15.16 -4.64 0.58
C GLY A 162 14.51 -5.93 1.11
N THR A 163 13.47 -6.40 0.44
CA THR A 163 12.74 -7.63 0.78
C THR A 163 13.65 -8.86 0.65
N ASP A 164 14.43 -8.95 -0.42
CA ASP A 164 15.38 -10.04 -0.65
C ASP A 164 16.50 -10.07 0.40
N ARG A 165 17.04 -8.89 0.75
CA ARG A 165 18.05 -8.75 1.79
C ARG A 165 17.50 -9.19 3.15
N MET A 166 16.27 -8.78 3.52
CA MET A 166 15.63 -9.19 4.77
C MET A 166 15.25 -10.68 4.78
N SER A 167 14.85 -11.24 3.64
CA SER A 167 14.60 -12.67 3.48
C SER A 167 15.88 -13.49 3.66
N THR A 168 16.99 -13.02 3.10
CA THR A 168 18.32 -13.61 3.31
C THR A 168 18.69 -13.60 4.80
N LEU A 169 18.53 -12.46 5.49
CA LEU A 169 18.77 -12.37 6.94
C LEU A 169 17.90 -13.37 7.72
N THR A 170 16.61 -13.49 7.35
CA THR A 170 15.66 -14.42 7.98
C THR A 170 16.12 -15.87 7.86
N THR A 171 16.55 -16.30 6.68
CA THR A 171 17.04 -17.67 6.47
C THR A 171 18.34 -17.96 7.21
N GLY A 172 19.17 -16.93 7.44
CA GLY A 172 20.40 -17.02 8.22
C GLY A 172 20.19 -17.12 9.74
N GLN A 173 18.96 -16.87 10.24
CA GLN A 173 18.68 -16.87 11.67
C GLN A 173 18.13 -18.22 12.19
N PRO A 174 18.48 -18.61 13.44
CA PRO A 174 17.88 -19.77 14.09
C PRO A 174 16.35 -19.66 14.17
N SER A 175 15.66 -20.78 13.98
CA SER A 175 14.21 -20.86 14.11
C SER A 175 13.75 -20.43 15.51
N GLY A 176 12.71 -19.60 15.57
CA GLY A 176 12.17 -19.07 16.83
C GLY A 176 13.00 -17.94 17.46
N SER A 177 14.13 -17.54 16.87
CA SER A 177 14.88 -16.37 17.38
C SER A 177 14.15 -15.06 17.10
N SER A 178 14.32 -14.09 17.99
CA SER A 178 13.78 -12.74 17.84
C SER A 178 14.28 -12.05 16.58
N ALA A 179 15.57 -12.24 16.25
CA ALA A 179 16.19 -11.73 15.04
C ALA A 179 15.49 -12.25 13.77
N ARG A 180 15.11 -13.54 13.74
CA ARG A 180 14.36 -14.13 12.63
C ARG A 180 12.96 -13.53 12.50
N ARG A 181 12.25 -13.38 13.62
CA ARG A 181 10.91 -12.78 13.61
C ARG A 181 10.98 -11.34 13.12
N LEU A 182 11.93 -10.55 13.64
CA LEU A 182 12.16 -9.18 13.22
C LEU A 182 12.41 -9.10 11.71
N SER A 183 13.34 -9.91 11.19
CA SER A 183 13.66 -9.86 9.77
C SER A 183 12.49 -10.27 8.88
N GLN A 184 11.67 -11.22 9.34
CA GLN A 184 10.45 -11.62 8.65
C GLN A 184 9.38 -10.53 8.65
N THR A 185 9.13 -9.88 9.79
CA THR A 185 8.17 -8.77 9.89
C THR A 185 8.55 -7.63 8.95
N ILE A 186 9.83 -7.26 8.89
CA ILE A 186 10.28 -6.19 7.99
C ILE A 186 10.24 -6.61 6.51
N ALA A 187 10.57 -7.87 6.19
CA ALA A 187 10.38 -8.37 4.82
C ALA A 187 8.90 -8.30 4.38
N GLN A 188 7.96 -8.63 5.27
CA GLN A 188 6.53 -8.54 4.99
C GLN A 188 6.05 -7.10 4.80
N LEU A 189 6.55 -6.16 5.63
CA LEU A 189 6.29 -4.73 5.46
C LEU A 189 6.73 -4.23 4.08
N LEU A 190 7.97 -4.50 3.70
CA LEU A 190 8.54 -4.09 2.40
C LEU A 190 7.79 -4.72 1.22
N GLN A 191 7.43 -6.01 1.33
CA GLN A 191 6.64 -6.69 0.30
C GLN A 191 5.23 -6.09 0.18
N SER A 192 4.57 -5.77 1.30
CA SER A 192 3.24 -5.13 1.29
C SER A 192 3.29 -3.78 0.57
N HIS A 193 4.32 -2.99 0.85
CA HIS A 193 4.53 -1.72 0.15
C HIS A 193 4.83 -1.91 -1.34
N HIS A 194 5.67 -2.89 -1.68
CA HIS A 194 5.96 -3.22 -3.09
C HIS A 194 4.69 -3.61 -3.85
N ASP A 195 3.87 -4.48 -3.27
CA ASP A 195 2.62 -4.94 -3.88
C ASP A 195 1.61 -3.78 -4.02
N ALA A 196 1.55 -2.88 -3.03
CA ALA A 196 0.72 -1.67 -3.10
C ALA A 196 1.18 -0.70 -4.21
N LEU A 197 2.49 -0.51 -4.39
CA LEU A 197 3.03 0.29 -5.49
C LEU A 197 2.77 -0.35 -6.86
N LEU A 198 2.82 -1.67 -6.98
CA LEU A 198 2.50 -2.36 -8.23
C LEU A 198 1.03 -2.18 -8.64
N LEU A 199 0.11 -2.27 -7.68
CA LEU A 199 -1.31 -1.99 -7.94
C LEU A 199 -1.50 -0.54 -8.41
N GLU A 200 -0.83 0.39 -7.73
CA GLU A 200 -0.88 1.80 -8.07
C GLU A 200 -0.28 2.07 -9.47
N ALA A 201 0.80 1.39 -9.83
CA ALA A 201 1.41 1.49 -11.15
C ALA A 201 0.45 1.07 -12.28
N ASP A 202 -0.34 0.01 -12.06
CA ASP A 202 -1.34 -0.46 -13.04
C ASP A 202 -2.46 0.58 -13.24
N ASP A 203 -2.89 1.21 -12.15
CA ASP A 203 -3.86 2.32 -12.17
C ASP A 203 -3.31 3.57 -12.87
N TRP A 204 -2.00 3.83 -12.78
CA TRP A 204 -1.36 5.00 -13.41
C TRP A 204 -1.22 4.86 -14.92
N ILE A 205 -1.12 3.63 -15.41
CA ILE A 205 -0.92 3.31 -16.84
C ILE A 205 -2.26 3.26 -17.61
N SER A 206 -3.36 2.94 -16.91
CA SER A 206 -4.70 2.71 -17.48
C SER A 206 -5.45 4.00 -17.86
#